data_AF-T0HAX4-F1
#
_entry.id   AF-T0HAX4-F1
#
_cell.length_a   1.000
_cell.length_b   1.000
_cell.length_c   1.000
_cell.angle_alpha   90.00
_cell.angle_beta   90.00
_cell.angle_gamma   90.00
#
_symmetry.space_group_name_H-M   'P 1'
#
loop_
_entity.id
_entity.type
_entity.pdbx_description
1 polymer ?
#
loop_
_entity_poly.entity_id
_entity_poly.type
_entity_poly.pdbx_seq_one_letter_code
_entity_poly.pdbx_strand_id
1 'polypeptide(L)' 'MRDRPDNPVARARRMVEAHVPEDRRGPGWARHWRELEAYLELPGRWIGGERIEDDG' A
#
# COMPACT_ATOMS: atom_id res chain seq x y z
N MET A 1 -1.77 -11.02 18.94
CA MET A 1 -1.66 -9.93 17.94
C MET A 1 -1.27 -10.56 16.62
N ARG A 2 -2.14 -10.52 15.61
CA ARG A 2 -1.83 -11.10 14.29
C ARG A 2 -0.84 -10.15 13.61
N ASP A 3 0.44 -10.44 13.74
CA ASP A 3 1.43 -9.99 12.78
C ASP A 3 0.93 -10.52 11.43
N ARG A 4 0.32 -9.65 10.60
CA ARG A 4 0.00 -9.97 9.20
C ARG A 4 1.33 -9.80 8.46
N PRO A 5 2.08 -10.88 8.17
CA PRO A 5 3.43 -10.76 7.64
C PRO A 5 3.44 -10.20 6.20
N ASP A 6 2.27 -10.13 5.55
CA ASP A 6 2.08 -9.79 4.15
C ASP A 6 1.14 -8.60 3.92
N ASN A 7 1.12 -7.59 4.78
CA ASN A 7 0.51 -6.32 4.39
C ASN A 7 1.50 -5.53 3.50
N PRO A 8 1.35 -5.50 2.16
CA PRO A 8 2.27 -4.78 1.27
C PRO A 8 2.31 -3.29 1.56
N VAL A 9 1.21 -2.71 2.04
CA VAL A 9 1.11 -1.29 2.42
C VAL A 9 1.95 -1.02 3.68
N ALA A 10 1.87 -1.89 4.69
CA ALA A 10 2.71 -1.76 5.89
C ALA A 10 4.21 -1.91 5.56
N ARG A 11 4.56 -2.81 4.63
CA ARG A 11 5.94 -2.95 4.14
C ARG A 11 6.41 -1.68 3.42
N ALA A 12 5.61 -1.16 2.49
CA ALA A 12 5.91 0.08 1.77
C ALA A 12 6.06 1.27 2.72
N ARG A 13 5.18 1.37 3.73
CA ARG A 13 5.24 2.41 4.76
C ARG A 13 6.59 2.43 5.48
N ARG A 14 7.08 1.27 5.93
CA ARG A 14 8.39 1.18 6.60
C ARG A 14 9.55 1.66 5.71
N MET A 15 9.51 1.32 4.42
CA MET A 15 10.52 1.78 3.47
C MET A 15 10.48 3.30 3.29
N VAL A 16 9.28 3.88 3.15
CA VAL A 16 9.12 5.33 3.02
C VAL A 16 9.53 6.05 4.30
N GLU A 17 9.15 5.55 5.48
CA GLU A 17 9.50 6.15 6.76
C GLU A 17 11.00 6.13 7.07
N ALA A 18 11.77 5.22 6.45
CA ALA A 18 13.23 5.23 6.50
C ALA A 18 13.86 6.40 5.73
N HIS A 19 13.15 6.97 4.75
CA HIS A 19 13.61 8.09 3.93
C HIS A 19 12.92 9.42 4.27
N VAL A 20 11.73 9.37 4.87
CA VAL A 20 10.93 10.55 5.21
C VAL A 20 10.86 10.70 6.73
N PRO A 21 11.67 11.61 7.31
CA PRO A 21 11.64 11.88 8.75
C PRO A 21 10.33 12.55 9.17
N GLU A 22 10.03 12.50 10.47
CA GLU A 22 8.72 12.89 11.02
C GLU A 22 8.35 14.35 10.78
N ASP A 23 9.32 15.25 10.76
CA ASP A 23 9.17 16.68 10.46
C ASP A 23 8.67 16.96 9.04
N ARG A 24 8.82 16.00 8.12
CA ARG A 24 8.34 16.09 6.73
C ARG A 24 6.99 15.39 6.51
N ARG A 25 6.43 14.77 7.55
CA ARG A 25 5.15 14.05 7.47
C ARG A 25 4.01 15.04 7.71
N GLY A 26 3.37 15.47 6.64
CA GLY A 26 2.22 16.39 6.71
C GLY A 26 0.99 15.79 7.41
N PRO A 27 -0.05 16.60 7.68
CA PRO A 27 -1.25 16.21 8.42
C PRO A 27 -2.05 15.05 7.80
N GLY A 28 -1.81 14.73 6.52
CA GLY A 28 -2.42 13.60 5.83
C GLY A 28 -1.68 12.27 5.97
N TRP A 29 -0.50 12.23 6.60
CA TRP A 29 0.40 11.06 6.56
C TRP A 29 -0.27 9.78 7.07
N ALA A 30 -0.78 9.81 8.30
CA ALA A 30 -1.42 8.64 8.91
C ALA A 30 -2.72 8.24 8.19
N ARG A 31 -3.48 9.23 7.70
CA ARG A 31 -4.72 8.99 6.96
C ARG A 31 -4.45 8.28 5.63
N HIS A 32 -3.43 8.72 4.89
CA HIS A 32 -3.02 8.13 3.62
C HIS A 32 -2.71 6.63 3.75
N TRP A 33 -1.86 6.27 4.72
CA TRP A 33 -1.52 4.86 4.94
C TRP A 33 -2.73 4.02 5.36
N ARG A 34 -3.62 4.57 6.20
CA ARG A 34 -4.85 3.88 6.63
C ARG A 34 -5.81 3.63 5.47
N GLU A 35 -5.96 4.60 4.56
CA GLU A 35 -6.78 4.44 3.35
C GLU A 35 -6.23 3.32 2.46
N LEU A 36 -4.90 3.25 2.26
CA LEU A 36 -4.25 2.17 1.51
C LEU A 36 -4.47 0.79 2.14
N GLU A 37 -4.37 0.68 3.47
CA GLU A 37 -4.64 -0.58 4.17
C GLU A 37 -6.10 -1.02 4.02
N ALA A 38 -7.06 -0.08 4.05
CA ALA A 38 -8.48 -0.38 3.87
C ALA A 38 -8.79 -0.94 2.47
N TYR A 39 -8.09 -0.49 1.43
CA TYR A 39 -8.24 -1.05 0.09
C TYR A 39 -7.83 -2.52 -0.03
N LEU A 40 -6.95 -3.02 0.85
CA LEU A 40 -6.59 -4.44 0.88
C LEU A 40 -7.70 -5.33 1.49
N GLU A 41 -8.54 -4.75 2.35
CA GLU A 41 -9.62 -5.48 3.01
C GLU A 41 -10.88 -5.56 2.15
N LEU A 42 -10.98 -4.69 1.14
CA LEU A 42 -11.99 -4.78 0.10
C LEU A 42 -11.50 -5.78 -0.97
N PRO A 43 -12.24 -6.86 -1.27
CA PRO A 43 -11.92 -7.71 -2.41
C PRO A 43 -12.17 -6.95 -3.73
N GLY A 44 -11.22 -6.09 -4.10
CA GLY A 44 -11.16 -5.42 -5.38
C GLY A 44 -10.27 -6.21 -6.32
N ARG A 45 -10.86 -6.82 -7.35
CA ARG A 45 -10.10 -7.43 -8.46
C ARG A 45 -9.23 -6.33 -9.09
N TRP A 46 -7.92 -6.44 -8.95
CA TRP A 46 -6.98 -5.56 -9.65
C TRP A 46 -6.98 -5.93 -11.14
N ILE A 47 -7.76 -5.21 -11.95
CA ILE A 47 -7.74 -5.31 -13.42
C ILE A 47 -6.63 -4.37 -13.94
N GLY A 48 -5.39 -4.62 -13.52
CA GLY A 48 -4.23 -3.80 -13.91
C GLY A 48 -3.04 -4.62 -14.42
N GLY A 49 -3.19 -5.94 -14.50
CA GLY A 49 -2.11 -6.87 -14.86
C GLY A 49 -2.48 -7.87 -15.94
N GLU A 50 -3.61 -7.70 -16.64
CA GLU A 50 -3.82 -8.43 -17.89
C GLU A 50 -2.96 -7.72 -18.95
N ARG A 51 -1.68 -8.11 -19.02
CA ARG A 51 -0.98 -7.97 -20.30
C ARG A 51 -1.84 -8.76 -21.27
N ILE A 52 -2.54 -8.05 -22.14
CA ILE A 52 -3.04 -8.63 -23.37
C ILE A 52 -1.77 -9.00 -24.13
N GLU A 53 -1.29 -10.23 -23.93
CA GLU A 53 -0.42 -10.89 -24.90
C GLU A 53 -1.33 -11.14 -26.10
N ASP A 54 -1.30 -10.16 -27.00
CA ASP A 54 -1.80 -10.27 -28.37
C ASP A 54 -0.92 -11.31 -29.08
N ASP A 55 -1.41 -12.54 -29.13
CA ASP A 55 -0.92 -13.58 -30.02
C ASP A 55 -2.09 -13.94 -30.94
N GLY A 56 -2.06 -13.37 -32.15
CA GLY A 56 -3.09 -13.54 -33.19
C GLY A 56 -2.81 -12.75 -34.46
#